data_AF-A4XPE9-F1
#
_entry.id   AF-A4XPE9-F1
#
_cell.length_a   1.000
_cell.length_b   1.000
_cell.length_c   1.000
_cell.angle_alpha   90.00
_cell.angle_beta   90.00
_cell.angle_gamma   90.00
#
_symmetry.space_group_name_H-M   'P 1'
#
loop_
_entity.id
_entity.type
_entity.pdbx_description
1 polymer ?
#
loop_
_entity_poly.entity_id
_entity_poly.type
_entity_poly.pdbx_seq_one_letter_code
_entity_poly.pdbx_strand_id
1 'polypeptide(L)'
;MNNEKIKKSSPSTATSQAILPSWIHPNSSNMKWYLPRTGTKVTVSEDPNSSRYVKLSFDYQLFDGSSTSDLIWNLFIRDLQSSAIALIESSKSKRPCALVGFVRTAFEIADHVYEARHRLNQPPKIVTLADITLEDIKTFLEAHDLTLMGINLLNLDTQLGPTPRGRENIASCISGMHIPPITQKILIQKLKNNRSDICREFTCTHSANEENEENEEDTLSISTIQNKCTNLTYLHSTKEYQIHSFKVGTHDISDVINSMTGRFVDKSQTPLMPTNIAFHYISNAIVFHRNYAPHIRAYIKQLDNHYNREIIDKYAASTIRSKSCLGAATALGPPDSH
;
A
#
# COMPACT_ATOMS: atom_id res chain seq x y z
N MET A 1 21.56 -65.03 6.44
CA MET A 1 22.03 -64.26 7.61
C MET A 1 23.17 -63.36 7.18
N ASN A 2 23.13 -62.10 7.65
CA ASN A 2 24.11 -61.02 7.53
C ASN A 2 24.26 -60.32 6.18
N ASN A 3 24.30 -58.99 6.08
CA ASN A 3 23.74 -57.90 6.89
C ASN A 3 23.91 -56.64 6.03
N GLU A 4 22.85 -55.86 5.86
CA GLU A 4 22.84 -54.61 5.11
C GLU A 4 23.75 -53.55 5.75
N LYS A 5 24.49 -52.82 4.91
CA LYS A 5 24.91 -51.44 5.20
C LYS A 5 24.60 -50.58 3.98
N ILE A 6 23.32 -50.22 3.84
CA ILE A 6 22.88 -49.13 2.98
C ILE A 6 23.32 -47.83 3.67
N LYS A 7 24.34 -47.16 3.11
CA LYS A 7 24.68 -45.78 3.46
C LYS A 7 23.49 -44.90 3.07
N LYS A 8 22.79 -44.35 4.06
CA LYS A 8 21.84 -43.25 3.88
C LYS A 8 22.56 -42.08 3.22
N SER A 9 22.31 -41.86 1.93
CA SER A 9 22.47 -40.54 1.33
C SER A 9 21.35 -39.66 1.89
N SER A 10 21.72 -38.80 2.83
CA SER A 10 20.90 -37.64 3.20
C SER A 10 20.64 -36.83 1.93
N PRO A 11 19.39 -36.56 1.53
CA PRO A 11 19.12 -35.60 0.48
C PRO A 11 19.56 -34.24 1.01
N SER A 12 20.62 -33.70 0.43
CA SER A 12 21.01 -32.32 0.60
C SER A 12 19.81 -31.46 0.24
N THR A 13 19.31 -30.70 1.22
CA THR A 13 18.31 -29.65 1.05
C THR A 13 18.93 -28.50 0.26
N ALA A 14 19.23 -28.72 -1.01
CA ALA A 14 19.50 -27.66 -1.96
C ALA A 14 18.13 -27.11 -2.39
N THR A 15 17.53 -26.27 -1.54
CA THR A 15 16.53 -25.30 -1.98
C THR A 15 17.19 -24.46 -3.05
N SER A 16 16.97 -24.80 -4.32
CA SER A 16 17.26 -23.95 -5.46
C SER A 16 16.54 -22.64 -5.23
N GLN A 17 17.23 -21.63 -4.70
CA GLN A 17 16.74 -20.27 -4.71
C GLN A 17 16.68 -19.88 -6.18
N ALA A 18 15.47 -19.78 -6.73
CA ALA A 18 15.25 -19.19 -8.04
C ALA A 18 16.01 -17.85 -8.08
N ILE A 19 16.90 -17.69 -9.05
CA ILE A 19 17.71 -16.47 -9.19
C ILE A 19 16.74 -15.32 -9.47
N LEU A 20 16.50 -14.48 -8.46
CA LEU A 20 15.68 -13.30 -8.61
C LEU A 20 16.41 -12.26 -9.47
N PRO A 21 15.69 -11.44 -10.26
CA PRO A 21 16.29 -10.36 -11.02
C PRO A 21 17.09 -9.38 -10.15
N SER A 22 18.13 -8.78 -10.73
CA SER A 22 19.05 -7.86 -10.03
C SER A 22 18.40 -6.58 -9.50
N TRP A 23 17.22 -6.22 -10.00
CA TRP A 23 16.42 -5.09 -9.54
C TRP A 23 15.51 -5.42 -8.34
N ILE A 24 15.56 -6.66 -7.84
CA ILE A 24 14.94 -7.10 -6.58
C ILE A 24 16.01 -7.21 -5.50
N HIS A 25 15.71 -6.75 -4.28
CA HIS A 25 16.68 -6.81 -3.19
C HIS A 25 17.06 -8.27 -2.83
N PRO A 26 18.35 -8.58 -2.59
CA PRO A 26 18.80 -9.95 -2.27
C PRO A 26 18.14 -10.59 -1.04
N ASN A 27 17.75 -9.78 -0.05
CA ASN A 27 17.02 -10.26 1.14
C ASN A 27 15.55 -10.63 0.86
N SER A 28 15.11 -10.63 -0.40
CA SER A 28 13.79 -11.08 -0.81
C SER A 28 13.67 -12.60 -0.74
N SER A 29 12.45 -13.09 -0.54
CA SER A 29 12.10 -14.52 -0.56
C SER A 29 11.08 -14.79 -1.66
N ASN A 30 10.69 -16.06 -1.84
CA ASN A 30 9.65 -16.41 -2.81
C ASN A 30 8.35 -15.62 -2.58
N MET A 31 7.89 -15.51 -1.34
CA MET A 31 6.61 -14.85 -1.03
C MET A 31 6.73 -13.36 -0.71
N LYS A 32 7.95 -12.81 -0.61
CA LYS A 32 8.16 -11.41 -0.16
C LYS A 32 9.30 -10.77 -0.95
N TRP A 33 9.00 -9.72 -1.71
CA TRP A 33 10.01 -8.96 -2.45
C TRP A 33 10.18 -7.57 -1.86
N TYR A 34 11.42 -7.08 -1.85
CA TYR A 34 11.70 -5.67 -1.58
C TYR A 34 12.14 -4.99 -2.87
N LEU A 35 11.38 -3.97 -3.26
CA LEU A 35 11.48 -3.31 -4.56
C LEU A 35 11.88 -1.85 -4.35
N PRO A 36 12.75 -1.27 -5.19
CA PRO A 36 13.09 0.15 -5.08
C PRO A 36 11.86 1.02 -5.38
N ARG A 37 11.67 2.09 -4.60
CA ARG A 37 10.59 3.07 -4.83
C ARG A 37 10.80 3.88 -6.10
N THR A 38 12.05 4.16 -6.43
CA THR A 38 12.46 4.99 -7.57
C THR A 38 13.54 4.29 -8.38
N GLY A 39 13.32 4.16 -9.69
CA GLY A 39 14.25 3.47 -10.59
C GLY A 39 14.30 1.96 -10.34
N THR A 40 15.36 1.32 -10.83
CA THR A 40 15.57 -0.15 -10.77
C THR A 40 16.87 -0.54 -10.06
N LYS A 41 17.62 0.44 -9.53
CA LYS A 41 18.89 0.19 -8.84
C LYS A 41 18.64 -0.29 -7.42
N VAL A 42 19.36 -1.33 -7.03
CA VAL A 42 19.34 -1.92 -5.70
C VAL A 42 20.73 -1.80 -5.09
N THR A 43 20.79 -1.41 -3.84
CA THR A 43 22.04 -1.32 -3.08
C THR A 43 22.05 -2.43 -2.04
N VAL A 44 22.90 -3.45 -2.26
CA VAL A 44 22.94 -4.69 -1.47
C VAL A 44 23.25 -4.45 0.02
N SER A 45 23.99 -3.38 0.33
CA SER A 45 24.37 -3.03 1.69
C SER A 45 23.30 -2.26 2.47
N GLU A 46 22.21 -1.84 1.81
CA GLU A 46 21.14 -1.10 2.48
C GLU A 46 20.14 -2.03 3.17
N ASP A 47 19.55 -1.57 4.27
CA ASP A 47 18.46 -2.29 4.91
C ASP A 47 17.22 -2.30 3.98
N PRO A 48 16.66 -3.48 3.66
CA PRO A 48 15.44 -3.59 2.86
C PRO A 48 14.20 -2.94 3.50
N ASN A 49 14.23 -2.64 4.81
CA ASN A 49 13.17 -1.92 5.51
C ASN A 49 13.33 -0.39 5.45
N SER A 50 14.38 0.12 4.81
CA SER A 50 14.56 1.56 4.64
C SER A 50 13.47 2.17 3.75
N SER A 51 13.29 3.50 3.86
CA SER A 51 12.31 4.25 3.08
C SER A 51 12.52 4.17 1.57
N ARG A 52 13.70 3.74 1.10
CA ARG A 52 14.03 3.56 -0.32
C ARG A 52 13.36 2.37 -0.98
N TYR A 53 12.91 1.39 -0.18
CA TYR A 53 12.26 0.19 -0.69
C TYR A 53 10.77 0.17 -0.33
N VAL A 54 10.03 -0.62 -1.09
CA VAL A 54 8.65 -1.00 -0.81
C VAL A 54 8.57 -2.52 -0.75
N LYS A 55 7.83 -3.02 0.24
CA LYS A 55 7.60 -4.44 0.44
C LYS A 55 6.41 -4.89 -0.40
N LEU A 56 6.62 -5.89 -1.24
CA LEU A 56 5.60 -6.62 -1.97
C LEU A 56 5.43 -8.01 -1.34
N SER A 57 4.20 -8.38 -1.01
CA SER A 57 3.85 -9.69 -0.43
C SER A 57 2.98 -10.47 -1.41
N PHE A 58 3.32 -11.74 -1.64
CA PHE A 58 2.46 -12.72 -2.33
C PHE A 58 1.63 -13.54 -1.34
N ASP A 59 1.81 -13.29 -0.05
CA ASP A 59 0.93 -13.76 1.02
C ASP A 59 -0.19 -12.74 1.21
N TYR A 60 -1.40 -13.14 0.83
CA TYR A 60 -2.65 -12.40 0.88
C TYR A 60 -3.68 -13.24 1.65
N GLN A 61 -4.40 -12.59 2.56
CA GLN A 61 -5.47 -13.22 3.31
C GLN A 61 -6.79 -13.06 2.56
N LEU A 62 -7.39 -14.19 2.19
CA LEU A 62 -8.65 -14.27 1.45
C LEU A 62 -9.86 -14.05 2.37
N PHE A 63 -11.05 -13.89 1.77
CA PHE A 63 -12.28 -13.57 2.51
C PHE A 63 -12.67 -14.61 3.56
N ASP A 64 -12.32 -15.88 3.35
CA ASP A 64 -12.58 -17.00 4.27
C ASP A 64 -11.51 -17.14 5.38
N GLY A 65 -10.51 -16.25 5.37
CA GLY A 65 -9.39 -16.25 6.30
C GLY A 65 -8.21 -17.13 5.87
N SER A 66 -8.32 -17.87 4.75
CA SER A 66 -7.22 -18.66 4.20
C SER A 66 -6.12 -17.77 3.60
N SER A 67 -4.92 -18.33 3.44
CA SER A 67 -3.74 -17.61 2.95
C SER A 67 -3.34 -18.11 1.57
N THR A 68 -2.94 -17.19 0.70
CA THR A 68 -2.34 -17.55 -0.60
C THR A 68 -0.96 -18.19 -0.47
N SER A 69 -0.39 -18.27 0.73
CA SER A 69 0.85 -19.04 0.98
C SER A 69 0.66 -20.55 0.87
N ASP A 70 -0.58 -21.03 0.83
CA ASP A 70 -0.90 -22.46 0.70
C ASP A 70 -0.50 -23.04 -0.66
N LEU A 71 -0.17 -24.33 -0.68
CA LEU A 71 0.34 -25.03 -1.87
C LEU A 71 -0.59 -24.95 -3.09
N ILE A 72 -1.90 -24.79 -2.84
CA ILE A 72 -2.94 -24.68 -3.87
C ILE A 72 -2.72 -23.46 -4.75
N TRP A 73 -2.20 -22.36 -4.20
CA TRP A 73 -1.99 -21.09 -4.91
C TRP A 73 -0.65 -21.01 -5.66
N ASN A 74 0.20 -22.04 -5.57
CA ASN A 74 1.53 -22.01 -6.17
C ASN A 74 1.52 -21.75 -7.68
N LEU A 75 0.53 -22.29 -8.40
CA LEU A 75 0.44 -22.08 -9.86
C LEU A 75 0.09 -20.62 -10.18
N PHE A 76 -0.93 -20.09 -9.51
CA PHE A 76 -1.31 -18.68 -9.58
C PHE A 76 -0.14 -17.74 -9.25
N ILE A 77 0.54 -18.00 -8.12
CA ILE A 77 1.63 -17.15 -7.64
C ILE A 77 2.82 -17.20 -8.59
N ARG A 78 3.19 -18.37 -9.08
CA ARG A 78 4.29 -18.51 -10.03
C ARG A 78 4.01 -17.74 -11.32
N ASP A 79 2.79 -17.87 -11.86
CA ASP A 79 2.43 -17.14 -13.08
C ASP A 79 2.37 -15.62 -12.83
N LEU A 80 1.91 -15.19 -11.65
CA LEU A 80 1.89 -13.78 -11.25
C LEU A 80 3.30 -13.20 -11.05
N GLN A 81 4.22 -13.96 -10.46
CA GLN A 81 5.63 -13.60 -10.31
C GLN A 81 6.32 -13.48 -11.67
N SER A 82 6.14 -14.47 -12.55
CA SER A 82 6.67 -14.43 -13.91
C SER A 82 6.15 -13.23 -14.68
N SER A 83 4.86 -12.91 -14.57
CA SER A 83 4.27 -11.69 -15.12
C SER A 83 4.89 -10.42 -14.54
N ALA A 84 5.06 -10.33 -13.23
CA ALA A 84 5.65 -9.16 -12.58
C ALA A 84 7.08 -8.91 -13.06
N ILE A 85 7.87 -9.97 -13.22
CA ILE A 85 9.24 -9.89 -13.76
C ILE A 85 9.19 -9.42 -15.22
N ALA A 86 8.37 -10.07 -16.04
CA ALA A 86 8.24 -9.74 -17.46
C ALA A 86 7.78 -8.29 -17.69
N LEU A 87 6.94 -7.71 -16.83
CA LEU A 87 6.50 -6.32 -16.96
C LEU A 87 7.65 -5.32 -16.85
N ILE A 88 8.60 -5.56 -15.94
CA ILE A 88 9.78 -4.71 -15.78
C ILE A 88 10.77 -4.96 -16.90
N GLU A 89 11.06 -6.23 -17.20
CA GLU A 89 12.05 -6.60 -18.22
C GLU A 89 11.63 -6.20 -19.64
N SER A 90 10.33 -6.26 -19.95
CA SER A 90 9.78 -5.75 -21.21
C SER A 90 9.54 -4.24 -21.24
N SER A 91 9.93 -3.51 -20.19
CA SER A 91 9.74 -2.05 -20.06
C SER A 91 8.28 -1.56 -20.13
N LYS A 92 7.29 -2.47 -20.01
CA LYS A 92 5.86 -2.13 -19.93
C LYS A 92 5.51 -1.40 -18.63
N SER A 93 6.20 -1.74 -17.55
CA SER A 93 6.26 -0.93 -16.33
C SER A 93 7.67 -0.42 -16.10
N LYS A 94 7.82 0.90 -15.95
CA LYS A 94 9.13 1.54 -15.70
C LYS A 94 9.51 1.58 -14.21
N ARG A 95 8.58 1.22 -13.32
CA ARG A 95 8.72 1.41 -11.88
C ARG A 95 8.42 0.10 -11.14
N PRO A 96 9.41 -0.54 -10.50
CA PRO A 96 9.18 -1.74 -9.68
C PRO A 96 8.12 -1.54 -8.60
N CYS A 97 8.02 -0.36 -7.99
CA CYS A 97 6.99 -0.06 -7.00
C CYS A 97 5.55 -0.16 -7.53
N ALA A 98 5.32 -0.01 -8.85
CA ALA A 98 4.00 -0.19 -9.45
C ALA A 98 3.53 -1.67 -9.39
N LEU A 99 4.46 -2.63 -9.24
CA LEU A 99 4.13 -4.04 -9.09
C LEU A 99 3.28 -4.33 -7.84
N VAL A 100 3.34 -3.46 -6.82
CA VAL A 100 2.50 -3.57 -5.62
C VAL A 100 1.02 -3.46 -5.99
N GLY A 101 0.65 -2.46 -6.80
CA GLY A 101 -0.73 -2.29 -7.27
C GLY A 101 -1.17 -3.43 -8.19
N PHE A 102 -0.27 -3.86 -9.07
CA PHE A 102 -0.49 -4.97 -9.99
C PHE A 102 -0.81 -6.29 -9.26
N VAL A 103 0.08 -6.74 -8.36
CA VAL A 103 -0.09 -7.98 -7.59
C VAL A 103 -1.34 -7.89 -6.70
N ARG A 104 -1.54 -6.74 -6.04
CA ARG A 104 -2.73 -6.53 -5.21
C ARG A 104 -4.03 -6.63 -6.02
N THR A 105 -4.07 -6.06 -7.21
CA THR A 105 -5.26 -6.13 -8.07
C THR A 105 -5.55 -7.57 -8.50
N ALA A 106 -4.51 -8.36 -8.82
CA ALA A 106 -4.69 -9.77 -9.16
C ALA A 106 -5.30 -10.58 -7.99
N PHE A 107 -4.83 -10.34 -6.76
CA PHE A 107 -5.42 -10.98 -5.57
C PHE A 107 -6.84 -10.48 -5.27
N GLU A 108 -7.11 -9.19 -5.39
CA GLU A 108 -8.44 -8.63 -5.14
C GLU A 108 -9.50 -9.24 -6.09
N ILE A 109 -9.13 -9.53 -7.34
CA ILE A 109 -10.02 -10.20 -8.28
C ILE A 109 -10.17 -11.67 -7.94
N ALA A 110 -9.07 -12.37 -7.64
CA ALA A 110 -9.13 -13.77 -7.25
C ALA A 110 -10.01 -13.98 -6.00
N ASP A 111 -9.88 -13.08 -5.01
CA ASP A 111 -10.66 -13.07 -3.78
C ASP A 111 -12.15 -12.78 -4.04
N HIS A 112 -12.45 -11.78 -4.89
CA HIS A 112 -13.82 -11.47 -5.31
C HIS A 112 -14.51 -12.65 -6.00
N VAL A 113 -13.81 -13.30 -6.93
CA VAL A 113 -14.37 -14.45 -7.65
C VAL A 113 -14.53 -15.66 -6.75
N TYR A 114 -13.53 -15.91 -5.89
CA TYR A 114 -13.59 -16.97 -4.90
C TYR A 114 -14.85 -16.82 -4.03
N GLU A 115 -15.12 -15.59 -3.59
CA GLU A 115 -16.32 -15.27 -2.84
C GLU A 115 -17.61 -15.43 -3.65
N ALA A 116 -17.67 -14.86 -4.86
CA ALA A 116 -18.86 -14.94 -5.71
C ALA A 116 -19.26 -16.40 -5.98
N ARG A 117 -18.29 -17.26 -6.30
CA ARG A 117 -18.51 -18.69 -6.51
C ARG A 117 -18.89 -19.42 -5.22
N HIS A 118 -18.29 -19.06 -4.10
CA HIS A 118 -18.65 -19.60 -2.79
C HIS A 118 -20.11 -19.31 -2.43
N ARG A 119 -20.60 -18.08 -2.67
CA ARG A 119 -22.00 -17.68 -2.44
C ARG A 119 -23.00 -18.46 -3.32
N LEU A 120 -22.57 -18.88 -4.52
CA LEU A 120 -23.38 -19.64 -5.46
C LEU A 120 -23.27 -21.17 -5.29
N ASN A 121 -22.57 -21.65 -4.25
CA ASN A 121 -22.22 -23.07 -4.07
C ASN A 121 -21.53 -23.69 -5.30
N GLN A 122 -20.82 -22.88 -6.08
CA GLN A 122 -20.04 -23.33 -7.24
C GLN A 122 -18.64 -23.74 -6.79
N PRO A 123 -17.96 -24.66 -7.51
CA PRO A 123 -16.59 -25.05 -7.19
C PRO A 123 -15.70 -23.80 -7.21
N PRO A 124 -15.06 -23.45 -6.08
CA PRO A 124 -14.67 -22.07 -5.86
C PRO A 124 -13.23 -21.77 -6.32
N LYS A 125 -12.44 -22.79 -6.65
CA LYS A 125 -10.98 -22.63 -6.78
C LYS A 125 -10.57 -21.98 -8.10
N ILE A 126 -10.22 -20.69 -8.02
CA ILE A 126 -9.18 -20.13 -8.89
C ILE A 126 -7.86 -20.72 -8.42
N VAL A 127 -7.27 -21.58 -9.23
CA VAL A 127 -5.94 -22.16 -8.96
C VAL A 127 -4.88 -21.47 -9.84
N THR A 128 -5.32 -20.87 -10.95
CA THR A 128 -4.47 -20.31 -11.99
C THR A 128 -5.05 -19.00 -12.52
N LEU A 129 -4.21 -18.17 -13.17
CA LEU A 129 -4.67 -16.94 -13.83
C LEU A 129 -5.63 -17.22 -15.00
N ALA A 130 -5.58 -18.42 -15.58
CA ALA A 130 -6.48 -18.84 -16.67
C ALA A 130 -7.92 -19.08 -16.19
N ASP A 131 -8.14 -19.27 -14.88
CA ASP A 131 -9.47 -19.51 -14.30
C ASP A 131 -10.31 -18.24 -14.15
N ILE A 132 -9.70 -17.07 -14.38
CA ILE A 132 -10.37 -15.76 -14.35
C ILE A 132 -11.01 -15.51 -15.72
N THR A 133 -12.34 -15.35 -15.72
CA THR A 133 -13.14 -15.12 -16.92
C THR A 133 -13.49 -13.64 -17.12
N LEU A 134 -14.09 -13.31 -18.27
CA LEU A 134 -14.56 -11.94 -18.54
C LEU A 134 -15.70 -11.54 -17.57
N GLU A 135 -16.62 -12.46 -17.28
CA GLU A 135 -17.72 -12.21 -16.35
C GLU A 135 -17.21 -11.96 -14.92
N ASP A 136 -16.14 -12.65 -14.52
CA ASP A 136 -15.45 -12.42 -13.25
C ASP A 136 -14.92 -10.97 -13.15
N ILE A 137 -14.31 -10.45 -14.21
CA ILE A 137 -13.83 -9.05 -14.26
C ILE A 137 -15.01 -8.07 -14.22
N LYS A 138 -16.08 -8.36 -14.96
CA LYS A 138 -17.28 -7.52 -14.97
C LYS A 138 -17.90 -7.43 -13.58
N THR A 139 -18.18 -8.55 -12.92
CA THR A 139 -18.75 -8.53 -11.56
C THR A 139 -17.81 -7.89 -10.55
N PHE A 140 -16.49 -8.04 -10.70
CA PHE A 140 -15.50 -7.37 -9.87
C PHE A 140 -15.57 -5.84 -10.00
N LEU A 141 -15.66 -5.33 -11.23
CA LEU A 141 -15.75 -3.90 -11.48
C LEU A 141 -17.13 -3.34 -11.06
N GLU A 142 -18.22 -4.09 -11.24
CA GLU A 142 -19.56 -3.73 -10.73
C GLU A 142 -19.57 -3.59 -9.20
N ALA A 143 -18.83 -4.44 -8.49
CA ALA A 143 -18.71 -4.38 -7.03
C ALA A 143 -18.05 -3.08 -6.51
N HIS A 144 -17.38 -2.31 -7.39
CA HIS A 144 -16.86 -0.98 -7.07
C HIS A 144 -17.92 0.12 -7.20
N ASP A 145 -19.01 -0.14 -7.91
CA ASP A 145 -20.12 0.77 -8.03
C ASP A 145 -21.18 0.47 -6.96
N LEU A 146 -21.07 1.18 -5.82
CA LEU A 146 -22.02 1.09 -4.71
C LEU A 146 -23.48 1.29 -5.14
N THR A 147 -23.66 2.05 -6.20
CA THR A 147 -24.92 2.62 -6.60
C THR A 147 -25.62 1.67 -7.59
N LEU A 148 -24.85 0.93 -8.41
CA LEU A 148 -25.32 -0.29 -9.09
C LEU A 148 -25.65 -1.39 -8.08
N MET A 149 -24.88 -1.49 -6.99
CA MET A 149 -25.15 -2.40 -5.88
C MET A 149 -26.37 -2.01 -5.03
N GLY A 150 -27.11 -0.95 -5.42
CA GLY A 150 -28.33 -0.50 -4.74
C GLY A 150 -28.08 0.13 -3.36
N ILE A 151 -26.84 0.49 -3.03
CA ILE A 151 -26.46 1.04 -1.73
C ILE A 151 -26.67 2.56 -1.74
N ASN A 152 -27.61 3.03 -0.93
CA ASN A 152 -27.83 4.46 -0.70
C ASN A 152 -26.96 4.96 0.47
N LEU A 153 -25.83 5.60 0.12
CA LEU A 153 -24.87 6.17 1.07
C LEU A 153 -25.50 7.19 2.03
N LEU A 154 -26.42 8.03 1.54
CA LEU A 154 -27.06 9.07 2.34
C LEU A 154 -27.91 8.46 3.46
N ASN A 155 -28.65 7.40 3.15
CA ASN A 155 -29.47 6.67 4.13
C ASN A 155 -28.61 5.96 5.20
N LEU A 156 -27.49 5.38 4.80
CA LEU A 156 -26.55 4.78 5.75
C LEU A 156 -25.91 5.82 6.67
N ASP A 157 -25.54 6.98 6.13
CA ASP A 157 -24.93 8.03 6.94
C ASP A 157 -25.92 8.65 7.94
N THR A 158 -27.20 8.82 7.56
CA THR A 158 -28.25 9.26 8.49
C THR A 158 -28.51 8.25 9.59
N GLN A 159 -28.55 6.94 9.29
CA GLN A 159 -28.73 5.88 10.30
C GLN A 159 -27.58 5.83 11.31
N LEU A 160 -26.35 6.06 10.86
CA LEU A 160 -25.17 6.03 11.73
C LEU A 160 -25.10 7.26 12.67
N GLY A 161 -25.76 8.38 12.32
CA GLY A 161 -25.86 9.62 13.09
C GLY A 161 -24.52 10.34 13.33
N PRO A 162 -24.43 11.65 13.57
CA PRO A 162 -23.17 12.42 13.46
C PRO A 162 -22.08 12.10 14.51
N THR A 163 -22.35 11.23 15.47
CA THR A 163 -21.46 11.00 16.62
C THR A 163 -20.26 10.08 16.30
N PRO A 164 -19.16 10.17 17.07
CA PRO A 164 -18.02 9.25 16.95
C PRO A 164 -18.40 7.79 17.13
N ARG A 165 -19.41 7.48 17.97
CA ARG A 165 -19.97 6.13 18.14
C ARG A 165 -20.54 5.56 16.84
N GLY A 166 -21.02 6.42 15.94
CA GLY A 166 -21.44 6.01 14.59
C GLY A 166 -20.31 5.37 13.79
N ARG A 167 -19.03 5.74 14.03
CA ARG A 167 -17.87 5.14 13.35
C ARG A 167 -17.60 3.70 13.79
N GLU A 168 -17.82 3.42 15.07
CA GLU A 168 -17.65 2.07 15.65
C GLU A 168 -18.75 1.12 15.17
N ASN A 169 -19.93 1.65 14.88
CA ASN A 169 -21.09 0.88 14.44
C ASN A 169 -21.15 0.64 12.92
N ILE A 170 -20.22 1.19 12.11
CA ILE A 170 -20.24 1.01 10.65
C ILE A 170 -20.24 -0.47 10.29
N ALA A 171 -19.32 -1.25 10.88
CA ALA A 171 -19.16 -2.68 10.58
C ALA A 171 -20.44 -3.48 10.90
N SER A 172 -21.09 -3.19 12.02
CA SER A 172 -22.38 -3.81 12.39
C SER A 172 -23.53 -3.36 11.51
N CYS A 173 -23.52 -2.13 11.01
CA CYS A 173 -24.60 -1.61 10.16
C CYS A 173 -24.57 -2.24 8.77
N ILE A 174 -23.37 -2.54 8.26
CA ILE A 174 -23.17 -3.11 6.92
C ILE A 174 -23.10 -4.64 6.92
N SER A 175 -22.90 -5.30 8.07
CA SER A 175 -22.76 -6.75 8.16
C SER A 175 -24.01 -7.51 7.67
N GLY A 176 -25.19 -6.91 7.79
CA GLY A 176 -26.46 -7.48 7.31
C GLY A 176 -26.73 -7.27 5.81
N MET A 177 -25.91 -6.51 5.09
CA MET A 177 -26.20 -6.12 3.70
C MET A 177 -25.84 -7.19 2.66
N HIS A 178 -25.20 -8.30 3.06
CA HIS A 178 -24.74 -9.37 2.15
C HIS A 178 -23.93 -8.87 0.93
N ILE A 179 -23.22 -7.75 1.08
CA ILE A 179 -22.40 -7.14 0.02
C ILE A 179 -20.98 -7.73 0.00
N PRO A 180 -20.28 -7.74 -1.15
CA PRO A 180 -18.89 -8.22 -1.25
C PRO A 180 -17.92 -7.43 -0.34
N PRO A 181 -16.84 -8.01 0.20
CA PRO A 181 -15.84 -7.36 1.04
C PRO A 181 -15.18 -6.18 0.34
N ILE A 182 -15.01 -6.22 -0.98
CA ILE A 182 -14.49 -5.08 -1.73
C ILE A 182 -15.46 -3.90 -1.65
N THR A 183 -16.76 -4.15 -1.83
CA THR A 183 -17.84 -3.18 -1.64
C THR A 183 -17.92 -2.70 -0.19
N GLN A 184 -17.75 -3.59 0.80
CA GLN A 184 -17.71 -3.22 2.23
C GLN A 184 -16.53 -2.29 2.52
N LYS A 185 -15.33 -2.61 2.04
CA LYS A 185 -14.12 -1.78 2.22
C LYS A 185 -14.35 -0.39 1.64
N ILE A 186 -14.89 -0.30 0.43
CA ILE A 186 -15.23 0.97 -0.22
C ILE A 186 -16.28 1.75 0.58
N LEU A 187 -17.33 1.07 1.05
CA LEU A 187 -18.41 1.69 1.83
C LEU A 187 -17.90 2.22 3.18
N ILE A 188 -17.10 1.43 3.92
CA ILE A 188 -16.47 1.85 5.18
C ILE A 188 -15.61 3.09 4.94
N GLN A 189 -14.78 3.09 3.89
CA GLN A 189 -13.92 4.22 3.57
C GLN A 189 -14.74 5.49 3.30
N LYS A 190 -15.80 5.40 2.48
CA LYS A 190 -16.67 6.54 2.18
C LYS A 190 -17.41 7.06 3.43
N LEU A 191 -17.94 6.17 4.26
CA LEU A 191 -18.64 6.57 5.50
C LEU A 191 -17.70 7.20 6.55
N LYS A 192 -16.44 6.78 6.61
CA LYS A 192 -15.43 7.41 7.48
C LYS A 192 -15.05 8.81 6.99
N ASN A 193 -14.97 9.01 5.67
CA ASN A 193 -14.53 10.25 5.04
C ASN A 193 -15.61 11.34 5.03
N ASN A 194 -16.89 11.01 4.83
CA ASN A 194 -17.99 11.99 4.85
C ASN A 194 -18.12 12.80 6.16
N ARG A 195 -17.40 12.41 7.22
CA ARG A 195 -17.46 13.06 8.55
C ARG A 195 -16.15 13.74 8.96
N SER A 196 -15.12 13.76 8.12
CA SER A 196 -13.91 14.56 8.38
C SER A 196 -14.12 16.04 8.08
N ASP A 197 -15.12 16.40 7.27
CA ASP A 197 -15.41 17.80 6.92
C ASP A 197 -15.89 18.65 8.10
N ILE A 198 -16.47 18.02 9.13
CA ILE A 198 -16.97 18.73 10.34
C ILE A 198 -15.80 19.25 11.22
N CYS A 199 -14.58 18.72 11.06
CA CYS A 199 -13.43 19.10 11.90
C CYS A 199 -12.49 20.14 11.26
N ARG A 200 -12.80 20.61 10.03
CA ARG A 200 -11.88 21.48 9.27
C ARG A 200 -11.95 22.95 9.71
N GLU A 201 -13.03 23.38 10.36
CA GLU A 201 -13.20 24.78 10.79
C GLU A 201 -12.45 25.18 12.07
N PHE A 202 -11.84 24.24 12.81
CA PHE A 202 -11.16 24.56 14.08
C PHE A 202 -9.67 24.17 14.18
N THR A 203 -9.05 23.69 13.10
CA THR A 203 -7.65 23.23 13.14
C THR A 203 -6.73 24.08 12.25
N CYS A 204 -6.87 25.41 12.32
CA CYS A 204 -5.91 26.37 11.78
C CYS A 204 -5.21 27.09 12.94
N THR A 205 -4.36 26.39 13.67
CA THR A 205 -3.20 26.94 14.41
C THR A 205 -2.46 25.76 15.05
N HIS A 206 -1.19 25.56 14.66
CA HIS A 206 -0.24 24.58 15.20
C HIS A 206 -0.42 23.09 14.87
N SER A 207 -0.04 22.71 13.64
CA SER A 207 0.75 21.49 13.39
C SER A 207 1.32 21.52 11.97
N ALA A 208 2.35 22.34 11.76
CA ALA A 208 3.25 22.20 10.62
C ALA A 208 4.40 21.27 11.05
N ASN A 209 4.15 19.97 11.03
CA ASN A 209 5.14 18.95 10.68
C ASN A 209 4.51 17.56 10.70
N GLU A 210 4.83 16.82 9.64
CA GLU A 210 4.71 15.38 9.46
C GLU A 210 3.30 14.83 9.18
N GLU A 211 3.18 14.31 7.96
CA GLU A 211 2.16 13.38 7.48
C GLU A 211 0.74 13.95 7.36
N ASN A 212 0.42 14.50 6.18
CA ASN A 212 -0.84 14.31 5.43
C ASN A 212 -1.08 15.49 4.48
N GLU A 213 -0.36 15.51 3.36
CA GLU A 213 -0.87 16.01 2.08
C GLU A 213 -1.17 14.71 1.30
N GLU A 214 -2.37 14.38 0.83
CA GLU A 214 -3.36 15.18 0.11
C GLU A 214 -4.80 14.79 0.54
N ASN A 215 -5.61 15.79 0.86
CA ASN A 215 -7.07 15.68 0.95
C ASN A 215 -7.66 16.02 -0.42
N GLU A 216 -8.24 15.04 -1.11
CA GLU A 216 -9.26 15.25 -2.15
C GLU A 216 -10.45 14.32 -1.83
N GLU A 217 -11.67 14.80 -2.07
CA GLU A 217 -12.92 14.09 -1.83
C GLU A 217 -12.99 12.77 -2.60
N ASP A 218 -12.61 11.67 -1.95
CA ASP A 218 -12.64 10.35 -2.58
C ASP A 218 -14.05 9.71 -2.56
N THR A 219 -14.89 10.18 -3.48
CA THR A 219 -15.58 9.19 -4.33
C THR A 219 -14.50 8.38 -5.05
N LEU A 220 -14.66 7.06 -5.26
CA LEU A 220 -13.68 6.29 -6.04
C LEU A 220 -13.48 6.99 -7.38
N SER A 221 -12.34 7.65 -7.54
CA SER A 221 -12.07 8.38 -8.77
C SER A 221 -12.06 7.39 -9.93
N ILE A 222 -12.50 7.85 -11.10
CA ILE A 222 -12.33 7.09 -12.36
C ILE A 222 -10.88 6.58 -12.48
N SER A 223 -9.91 7.35 -11.98
CA SER A 223 -8.49 6.98 -11.98
C SER A 223 -8.19 5.70 -11.18
N THR A 224 -8.88 5.42 -10.07
CA THR A 224 -8.68 4.20 -9.27
C THR A 224 -9.12 2.95 -10.02
N ILE A 225 -10.24 3.02 -10.74
CA ILE A 225 -10.76 1.92 -11.55
C ILE A 225 -9.93 1.74 -12.81
N GLN A 226 -9.55 2.83 -13.47
CA GLN A 226 -8.62 2.81 -14.59
C GLN A 226 -7.28 2.18 -14.20
N ASN A 227 -6.76 2.45 -12.99
CA ASN A 227 -5.54 1.82 -12.48
C ASN A 227 -5.71 0.30 -12.31
N LYS A 228 -6.83 -0.16 -11.74
CA LYS A 228 -7.13 -1.61 -11.64
C LYS A 228 -7.22 -2.27 -13.03
N CYS A 229 -7.85 -1.59 -13.98
CA CYS A 229 -7.97 -2.10 -15.34
C CYS A 229 -6.65 -2.09 -16.11
N THR A 230 -5.79 -1.11 -15.84
CA THR A 230 -4.41 -1.08 -16.34
C THR A 230 -3.63 -2.28 -15.80
N ASN A 231 -3.78 -2.59 -14.51
CA ASN A 231 -3.16 -3.78 -13.90
C ASN A 231 -3.68 -5.09 -14.50
N LEU A 232 -4.98 -5.16 -14.80
CA LEU A 232 -5.58 -6.30 -15.52
C LEU A 232 -5.03 -6.44 -16.95
N THR A 233 -4.91 -5.32 -17.65
CA THR A 233 -4.31 -5.26 -18.98
C THR A 233 -2.85 -5.74 -18.95
N TYR A 234 -2.12 -5.44 -17.88
CA TYR A 234 -0.77 -5.95 -17.67
C TYR A 234 -0.70 -7.48 -17.55
N LEU A 235 -1.69 -8.13 -16.91
CA LEU A 235 -1.78 -9.60 -16.88
C LEU A 235 -1.90 -10.18 -18.29
N HIS A 236 -2.79 -9.64 -19.12
CA HIS A 236 -2.91 -10.09 -20.51
C HIS A 236 -1.64 -9.79 -21.32
N SER A 237 -1.03 -8.62 -21.10
CA SER A 237 0.17 -8.20 -21.84
C SER A 237 1.39 -9.10 -21.57
N THR A 238 1.39 -9.86 -20.49
CA THR A 238 2.48 -10.77 -20.10
C THR A 238 2.09 -12.24 -20.20
N LYS A 239 1.00 -12.56 -20.92
CA LYS A 239 0.45 -13.90 -21.05
C LYS A 239 1.41 -14.98 -21.58
N GLU A 240 2.41 -14.57 -22.36
CA GLU A 240 3.44 -15.47 -22.91
C GLU A 240 4.43 -15.97 -21.85
N TYR A 241 4.53 -15.27 -20.71
CA TYR A 241 5.39 -15.64 -19.59
C TYR A 241 4.64 -16.40 -18.48
N GLN A 242 3.34 -16.63 -18.68
CA GLN A 242 2.48 -17.37 -17.76
C GLN A 242 2.31 -18.80 -18.29
N ILE A 243 2.50 -19.81 -17.43
CA ILE A 243 2.27 -21.21 -17.80
C ILE A 243 0.77 -21.45 -17.98
N HIS A 244 -0.06 -20.88 -17.11
CA HIS A 244 -1.51 -20.84 -17.26
C HIS A 244 -1.95 -19.43 -17.61
N SER A 245 -1.94 -19.14 -18.91
CA SER A 245 -2.14 -17.79 -19.40
C SER A 245 -3.53 -17.21 -19.11
N PHE A 246 -3.55 -15.99 -18.59
CA PHE A 246 -4.71 -15.14 -18.45
C PHE A 246 -5.39 -14.93 -19.80
N LYS A 247 -6.67 -15.28 -19.89
CA LYS A 247 -7.39 -15.39 -21.17
C LYS A 247 -8.10 -14.10 -21.59
N VAL A 248 -8.43 -13.23 -20.65
CA VAL A 248 -9.22 -12.03 -20.95
C VAL A 248 -8.37 -11.01 -21.69
N GLY A 249 -8.84 -10.56 -22.85
CA GLY A 249 -8.15 -9.63 -23.71
C GLY A 249 -8.16 -8.20 -23.19
N THR A 250 -7.21 -7.38 -23.67
CA THR A 250 -7.19 -5.94 -23.38
C THR A 250 -8.41 -5.20 -23.92
N HIS A 251 -8.90 -5.63 -25.09
CA HIS A 251 -10.11 -5.08 -25.71
C HIS A 251 -11.34 -5.41 -24.86
N ASP A 252 -11.48 -6.66 -24.41
CA ASP A 252 -12.56 -7.08 -23.52
C ASP A 252 -12.60 -6.24 -22.23
N ILE A 253 -11.44 -6.03 -21.59
CA ILE A 253 -11.34 -5.20 -20.39
C ILE A 253 -11.77 -3.75 -20.69
N SER A 254 -11.33 -3.19 -21.82
CA SER A 254 -11.72 -1.84 -22.22
C SER A 254 -13.21 -1.72 -22.50
N ASP A 255 -13.81 -2.70 -23.15
CA ASP A 255 -15.24 -2.74 -23.46
C ASP A 255 -16.08 -2.82 -22.18
N VAL A 256 -15.65 -3.62 -21.20
CA VAL A 256 -16.28 -3.69 -19.89
C VAL A 256 -16.24 -2.33 -19.19
N ILE A 257 -15.09 -1.64 -19.15
CA ILE A 257 -14.99 -0.30 -18.53
C ILE A 257 -15.91 0.69 -19.24
N ASN A 258 -15.90 0.70 -20.57
CA ASN A 258 -16.72 1.62 -21.36
C ASN A 258 -18.21 1.35 -21.14
N SER A 259 -18.60 0.09 -20.96
CA SER A 259 -19.98 -0.30 -20.63
C SER A 259 -20.42 0.12 -19.22
N MET A 260 -19.46 0.36 -18.31
CA MET A 260 -19.72 0.79 -16.93
C MET A 260 -19.91 2.30 -16.79
N THR A 261 -20.26 3.01 -17.86
CA THR A 261 -20.43 4.46 -17.83
C THR A 261 -21.72 4.88 -17.15
N GLY A 262 -21.58 5.14 -15.85
CA GLY A 262 -22.46 5.97 -15.06
C GLY A 262 -22.04 5.90 -13.60
N ARG A 263 -21.62 7.03 -13.01
CA ARG A 263 -21.48 7.28 -11.54
C ARG A 263 -20.08 7.17 -10.90
N PHE A 264 -19.00 7.10 -11.67
CA PHE A 264 -17.67 7.43 -11.13
C PHE A 264 -17.38 8.92 -11.37
N VAL A 265 -16.91 9.61 -10.34
CA VAL A 265 -16.61 11.04 -10.41
C VAL A 265 -15.22 11.21 -11.02
N ASP A 266 -15.10 12.13 -11.98
CA ASP A 266 -13.80 12.57 -12.48
C ASP A 266 -12.97 13.14 -11.32
N LYS A 267 -11.66 12.88 -11.32
CA LYS A 267 -10.78 13.41 -10.27
C LYS A 267 -10.86 14.95 -10.29
N SER A 268 -11.39 15.55 -9.22
CA SER A 268 -11.33 17.00 -9.02
C SER A 268 -9.88 17.36 -8.74
N GLN A 269 -9.12 17.70 -9.77
CA GLN A 269 -7.76 18.19 -9.57
C GLN A 269 -7.81 19.39 -8.62
N THR A 270 -7.04 19.35 -7.54
CA THR A 270 -6.83 20.49 -6.67
C THR A 270 -6.47 21.68 -7.56
N PRO A 271 -7.29 22.75 -7.59
CA PRO A 271 -6.99 23.89 -8.42
C PRO A 271 -5.62 24.44 -8.02
N LEU A 272 -4.72 24.57 -8.99
CA LEU A 272 -3.40 25.14 -8.77
C LEU A 272 -3.56 26.48 -8.05
N MET A 273 -2.83 26.67 -6.94
CA MET A 273 -2.89 27.91 -6.16
C MET A 273 -2.66 29.10 -7.10
N PRO A 274 -3.58 30.09 -7.14
CA PRO A 274 -3.40 31.28 -7.95
C PRO A 274 -2.06 31.96 -7.68
N THR A 275 -1.36 32.33 -8.76
CA THR A 275 0.02 32.86 -8.72
C THR A 275 0.17 34.07 -7.79
N ASN A 276 -0.85 34.93 -7.72
CA ASN A 276 -0.87 36.08 -6.82
C ASN A 276 -0.88 35.68 -5.33
N ILE A 277 -1.65 34.64 -4.98
CA ILE A 277 -1.70 34.09 -3.62
C ILE A 277 -0.36 33.43 -3.29
N ALA A 278 0.19 32.65 -4.23
CA ALA A 278 1.50 32.03 -4.09
C ALA A 278 2.61 33.06 -3.80
N PHE A 279 2.69 34.12 -4.61
CA PHE A 279 3.69 35.17 -4.42
C PHE A 279 3.46 35.99 -3.16
N HIS A 280 2.22 36.18 -2.73
CA HIS A 280 1.94 36.82 -1.45
C HIS A 280 2.48 36.00 -0.27
N TYR A 281 2.27 34.68 -0.26
CA TYR A 281 2.84 33.79 0.76
C TYR A 281 4.36 33.76 0.73
N ILE A 282 4.97 33.65 -0.46
CA ILE A 282 6.43 33.68 -0.61
C ILE A 282 7.00 35.01 -0.11
N SER A 283 6.37 36.14 -0.48
CA SER A 283 6.78 37.47 -0.03
C SER A 283 6.72 37.59 1.50
N ASN A 284 5.61 37.19 2.11
CA ASN A 284 5.44 37.22 3.56
C ASN A 284 6.46 36.31 4.26
N ALA A 285 6.75 35.12 3.71
CA ALA A 285 7.76 34.23 4.24
C ALA A 285 9.17 34.84 4.17
N ILE A 286 9.51 35.52 3.07
CA ILE A 286 10.78 36.23 2.91
C ILE A 286 10.88 37.39 3.92
N VAL A 287 9.83 38.19 4.06
CA VAL A 287 9.77 39.28 5.04
C VAL A 287 9.93 38.74 6.46
N PHE A 288 9.27 37.62 6.77
CA PHE A 288 9.41 36.95 8.06
C PHE A 288 10.84 36.48 8.31
N HIS A 289 11.43 35.78 7.34
CA HIS A 289 12.81 35.31 7.42
C HIS A 289 13.82 36.44 7.56
N ARG A 290 13.60 37.57 6.88
CA ARG A 290 14.50 38.71 6.95
C ARG A 290 14.40 39.43 8.30
N ASN A 291 13.18 39.69 8.75
CA ASN A 291 12.95 40.58 9.88
C ASN A 291 12.98 39.85 11.23
N TYR A 292 12.48 38.62 11.31
CA TYR A 292 12.31 37.92 12.59
C TYR A 292 13.29 36.76 12.78
N ALA A 293 13.67 36.04 11.73
CA ALA A 293 14.55 34.87 11.89
C ALA A 293 15.92 35.19 12.53
N PRO A 294 16.57 36.34 12.29
CA PRO A 294 17.83 36.68 12.98
C PRO A 294 17.64 36.79 14.50
N HIS A 295 16.56 37.42 14.95
CA HIS A 295 16.25 37.57 16.37
C HIS A 295 15.86 36.24 17.01
N ILE A 296 15.08 35.41 16.31
CA ILE A 296 14.74 34.06 16.78
C ILE A 296 16.00 33.20 16.92
N ARG A 297 16.90 33.22 15.92
CA ARG A 297 18.18 32.50 15.99
C ARG A 297 19.06 33.02 17.14
N ALA A 298 19.12 34.33 17.34
CA ALA A 298 19.86 34.91 18.45
C ALA A 298 19.29 34.48 19.81
N TYR A 299 17.96 34.46 19.94
CA TYR A 299 17.28 34.01 21.15
C TYR A 299 17.52 32.52 21.43
N ILE A 300 17.38 31.65 20.42
CA ILE A 300 17.70 30.21 20.56
C ILE A 300 19.16 30.02 20.98
N LYS A 301 20.09 30.75 20.36
CA LYS A 301 21.51 30.68 20.74
C LYS A 301 21.77 31.18 22.16
N GLN A 302 21.06 32.20 22.62
CA GLN A 302 21.13 32.66 24.01
C GLN A 302 20.58 31.62 24.98
N LEU A 303 19.47 30.95 24.63
CA LEU A 303 18.92 29.85 25.42
C LEU A 303 19.90 28.66 25.50
N ASP A 304 20.48 28.24 24.37
CA ASP A 304 21.47 27.16 24.35
C ASP A 304 22.72 27.51 25.18
N ASN A 305 23.23 28.74 25.04
CA ASN A 305 24.37 29.19 25.84
C ASN A 305 24.05 29.23 27.34
N HIS A 306 22.85 29.70 27.71
CA HIS A 306 22.39 29.70 29.09
C HIS A 306 22.26 28.27 29.61
N TYR A 307 21.66 27.36 28.84
CA TYR A 307 21.48 25.97 29.21
C TYR A 307 22.84 25.26 29.41
N ASN A 308 23.78 25.45 28.51
CA ASN A 308 25.13 24.88 28.63
C ASN A 308 25.86 25.41 29.88
N ARG A 309 25.84 26.73 30.11
CA ARG A 309 26.60 27.36 31.20
C ARG A 309 25.98 27.18 32.60
N GLU A 310 24.66 27.25 32.71
CA GLU A 310 23.97 27.25 34.00
C GLU A 310 23.43 25.86 34.39
N ILE A 311 23.20 24.97 33.42
CA ILE A 311 22.61 23.64 33.66
C ILE A 311 23.63 22.53 33.41
N ILE A 312 24.36 22.53 32.29
CA ILE A 312 25.32 21.44 32.02
C ILE A 312 26.58 21.55 32.87
N ASP A 313 27.16 22.74 33.02
CA ASP A 313 28.39 22.94 33.79
C ASP A 313 28.20 22.83 35.33
N LYS A 314 26.97 23.04 35.82
CA LYS A 314 26.67 23.03 37.27
C LYS A 314 26.09 21.72 37.81
N TYR A 315 25.53 20.88 36.94
CA TYR A 315 24.87 19.64 37.36
C TYR A 315 25.60 18.43 36.78
N ALA A 316 25.90 17.43 37.62
CA ALA A 316 26.47 16.17 37.16
C ALA A 316 25.58 15.52 36.09
N ALA A 317 26.16 14.93 35.04
CA ALA A 317 25.45 14.34 33.90
C ALA A 317 24.35 13.34 34.31
N SER A 318 24.47 12.71 35.47
CA SER A 318 23.47 11.83 36.10
C SER A 318 22.16 12.52 36.47
N THR A 319 22.18 13.84 36.66
CA THR A 319 21.05 14.67 37.10
C THR A 319 20.26 15.22 35.91
N ILE A 320 20.93 15.40 34.76
CA ILE A 320 20.33 15.85 33.50
C ILE A 320 19.81 14.62 32.74
N ARG A 321 18.86 13.91 33.33
CA ARG A 321 18.06 12.91 32.61
C ARG A 321 16.75 13.54 32.17
N SER A 322 16.73 14.14 30.98
CA SER A 322 15.47 14.19 30.24
C SER A 322 15.13 12.74 29.85
N LYS A 323 13.93 12.29 30.20
CA LYS A 323 13.36 11.06 29.64
C LYS A 323 13.04 11.29 28.16
N SER A 324 14.06 11.34 27.32
CA SER A 324 13.95 11.12 25.89
C SER A 324 14.74 9.85 25.59
N CYS A 325 13.98 8.77 25.43
CA CYS A 325 14.43 7.40 25.27
C CYS A 325 15.43 7.20 24.10
N LEU A 326 16.33 6.22 24.32
CA LEU A 326 16.86 5.21 23.40
C LEU A 326 17.19 5.66 21.95
N GLY A 327 18.40 5.50 21.43
CA GLY A 327 19.60 4.84 21.90
C GLY A 327 20.59 4.83 20.74
N ALA A 328 21.78 5.36 20.97
CA ALA A 328 22.90 5.19 20.06
C ALA A 328 24.19 5.30 20.87
N ALA A 329 25.14 4.44 20.52
CA ALA A 329 26.51 4.35 21.02
C ALA A 329 26.76 3.40 22.20
N THR A 330 26.71 2.10 21.92
CA THR A 330 27.70 1.16 22.47
C THR A 330 28.64 0.73 21.35
N ALA A 331 29.91 1.10 21.46
CA ALA A 331 31.06 0.20 21.34
C ALA A 331 32.31 0.99 20.92
N LEU A 332 33.18 1.30 21.86
CA LEU A 332 34.64 1.31 21.66
C LEU A 332 35.25 1.04 23.04
N GLY A 333 35.84 -0.16 23.19
CA GLY A 333 36.48 -0.61 24.43
C GLY A 333 37.83 0.10 24.69
N PRO A 334 38.37 -0.01 25.91
CA PRO A 334 39.64 0.62 26.26
C PRO A 334 40.83 -0.19 25.70
N PRO A 335 42.00 0.44 25.49
CA PRO A 335 43.23 -0.28 25.20
C PRO A 335 43.81 -0.82 26.51
N ASP A 336 43.97 -2.14 26.60
CA ASP A 336 44.78 -2.76 27.63
C ASP A 336 46.25 -2.36 27.44
N SER A 337 46.86 -1.95 28.56
CA SER A 337 48.29 -1.69 28.68
C SER A 337 48.87 -2.76 29.60
N HIS A 338 49.70 -3.64 29.03
CA HIS A 338 50.88 -4.23 29.66
C HIS A 338 51.83 -4.76 28.59
#